data_AF-A0A3D6BW49-F1
#
_entry.id   AF-A0A3D6BW49-F1
#
_cell.length_a   1.000
_cell.length_b   1.000
_cell.length_c   1.000
_cell.angle_alpha   90.00
_cell.angle_beta   90.00
_cell.angle_gamma   90.00
#
_symmetry.space_group_name_H-M   'P 1'
#
loop_
_entity.id
_entity.type
_entity.pdbx_description
1 polymer ?
#
loop_
_entity_poly.entity_id
_entity_poly.type
_entity_poly.pdbx_seq_one_letter_code
_entity_poly.pdbx_strand_id
1 'polypeptide(L)' 'MKIGIIGSGNIGGNLGKHWAKAGHDVLFSSRHPEELNDLAREAGNNAKAVSVTEAF' A
#
# COMPACT_ATOMS: atom_id res chain seq x y z
N MET A 1 -4.71 -12.36 1.35
CA MET A 1 -4.04 -12.41 0.03
C MET A 1 -2.97 -11.33 0.00
N LYS A 2 -1.95 -11.45 -0.86
CA LYS A 2 -0.98 -10.36 -1.10
C LYS A 2 -1.47 -9.50 -2.27
N ILE A 3 -1.51 -8.18 -2.08
CA ILE A 3 -2.02 -7.21 -3.06
C ILE A 3 -0.98 -6.10 -3.24
N GLY A 4 -0.43 -5.98 -4.44
CA GLY A 4 0.42 -4.85 -4.84
C GLY A 4 -0.40 -3.74 -5.47
N ILE A 5 -0.19 -2.49 -5.02
CA ILE A 5 -0.85 -1.29 -5.55
C ILE A 5 0.19 -0.39 -6.18
N ILE A 6 0.20 -0.36 -7.52
CA ILE A 6 1.06 0.54 -8.29
C ILE A 6 0.29 1.83 -8.55
N GLY A 7 0.70 2.91 -7.90
CA GLY A 7 -0.02 4.19 -7.93
C GLY A 7 -0.93 4.37 -6.71
N SER A 8 -0.32 4.71 -5.58
CA SER A 8 -0.98 4.82 -4.28
C SER A 8 -1.56 6.21 -3.98
N GLY A 9 -2.13 6.88 -4.99
CA GLY A 9 -2.82 8.16 -4.84
C GLY A 9 -4.23 8.02 -4.25
N ASN A 10 -5.13 8.96 -4.54
CA ASN A 10 -6.49 8.99 -3.96
C ASN A 10 -7.27 7.67 -4.11
N ILE A 11 -7.15 6.99 -5.24
CA ILE A 11 -7.87 5.73 -5.48
C ILE A 11 -7.12 4.55 -4.87
N GLY A 12 -5.87 4.34 -5.28
CA GLY A 12 -5.06 3.20 -4.81
C GLY A 12 -4.86 3.20 -3.30
N GLY A 13 -4.60 4.36 -2.70
CA GLY A 13 -4.45 4.49 -1.25
C GLY A 13 -5.72 4.13 -0.48
N ASN A 14 -6.89 4.60 -0.94
CA ASN A 14 -8.16 4.26 -0.29
C ASN A 14 -8.50 2.77 -0.43
N LEU A 15 -8.37 2.20 -1.62
CA LEU A 15 -8.62 0.77 -1.83
C LEU A 15 -7.68 -0.09 -0.98
N GLY A 16 -6.39 0.23 -0.96
CA GLY A 16 -5.42 -0.50 -0.15
C GLY A 16 -5.69 -0.41 1.35
N LYS A 17 -6.13 0.75 1.86
CA LYS A 17 -6.57 0.87 3.26
C LYS A 17 -7.74 -0.06 3.58
N HIS A 18 -8.72 -0.19 2.69
CA HIS A 18 -9.86 -1.09 2.89
C HIS A 18 -9.45 -2.56 2.79
N TRP A 19 -8.58 -2.93 1.85
CA TRP A 19 -8.06 -4.30 1.74
C TRP A 19 -7.19 -4.69 2.94
N ALA A 20 -6.37 -3.78 3.45
CA ALA A 20 -5.61 -3.99 4.69
C ALA A 20 -6.56 -4.23 5.87
N LYS A 21 -7.59 -3.39 6.04
CA LYS A 21 -8.64 -3.59 7.07
C LYS A 21 -9.40 -4.91 6.92
N ALA A 22 -9.54 -5.42 5.70
CA ALA A 22 -10.13 -6.73 5.40
C ALA A 22 -9.17 -7.92 5.68
N GLY A 23 -7.97 -7.66 6.20
CA GLY A 23 -6.99 -8.69 6.57
C GLY A 23 -6.11 -9.16 5.41
N HIS A 24 -5.96 -8.38 4.34
CA HIS A 24 -5.04 -8.68 3.25
C HIS A 24 -3.67 -8.04 3.47
N ASP A 25 -2.59 -8.66 2.99
CA ASP A 25 -1.26 -8.06 2.99
C ASP A 25 -1.17 -7.09 1.81
N VAL A 26 -0.95 -5.81 2.08
CA VAL A 26 -0.97 -4.75 1.07
C VAL A 26 0.40 -4.12 0.90
N LEU A 27 0.88 -4.05 -0.33
CA LEU A 27 2.12 -3.36 -0.70
C LEU A 27 1.75 -2.11 -1.52
N PHE A 28 1.94 -0.94 -0.93
CA PHE A 28 1.76 0.34 -1.60
C PHE A 28 3.03 0.75 -2.31
N SER A 29 2.90 1.15 -3.57
CA SER A 29 4.02 1.66 -4.36
C SER A 29 3.69 2.91 -5.15
N SER A 30 4.73 3.69 -5.43
CA SER A 30 4.75 4.88 -6.27
C SER A 30 6.19 5.10 -6.78
N ARG A 31 6.42 6.22 -7.46
CA ARG A 31 7.78 6.68 -7.83
C ARG A 31 8.62 7.11 -6.62
N HIS A 32 7.96 7.45 -5.50
CA HIS A 32 8.54 7.95 -4.25
C HIS A 32 7.92 7.18 -3.08
N PRO A 33 8.29 5.89 -2.87
CA PRO A 33 7.65 5.03 -1.88
C PRO A 33 7.79 5.55 -0.44
N GLU A 34 8.84 6.31 -0.14
CA GLU A 34 9.06 6.98 1.15
C GLU A 34 7.94 7.95 1.53
N GLU A 35 7.25 8.55 0.56
CA GLU A 35 6.10 9.43 0.77
C GLU A 35 4.84 8.64 1.19
N LEU A 36 4.83 7.32 1.01
CA LEU A 36 3.69 6.45 1.33
C LEU A 36 3.77 5.85 2.74
N ASN A 37 4.79 6.19 3.53
CA ASN A 37 4.97 5.64 4.87
C ASN A 37 3.77 5.92 5.79
N ASP A 38 3.20 7.12 5.72
CA ASP A 38 2.03 7.47 6.51
C ASP A 38 0.77 6.75 6.02
N LEU A 39 0.60 6.58 4.71
CA LEU A 39 -0.47 5.77 4.13
C LEU A 39 -0.39 4.30 4.61
N ALA A 40 0.80 3.71 4.61
CA ALA A 40 1.01 2.35 5.10
C ALA A 40 0.69 2.24 6.59
N ARG A 41 1.12 3.22 7.40
CA ARG A 41 0.77 3.29 8.84
C ARG A 41 -0.74 3.39 9.07
N GLU A 42 -1.43 4.23 8.31
CA GLU A 42 -2.89 4.37 8.38
C GLU A 42 -3.63 3.09 7.98
N ALA A 43 -3.08 2.33 7.02
CA ALA A 43 -3.66 1.08 6.56
C ALA A 43 -3.52 -0.06 7.58
N GLY A 44 -2.49 -0.02 8.43
CA GLY A 44 -2.29 -0.94 9.54
C GLY A 44 -1.10 -1.89 9.36
N ASN A 45 -0.95 -2.83 10.28
CA ASN A 45 0.27 -3.67 10.41
C ASN A 45 0.53 -4.59 9.21
N ASN A 46 -0.50 -4.89 8.42
CA ASN A 46 -0.44 -5.71 7.21
C ASN A 46 -0.24 -4.87 5.94
N ALA A 47 0.17 -3.61 6.06
CA ALA A 47 0.50 -2.75 4.94
C ALA A 47 1.93 -2.23 4.99
N LYS A 48 2.57 -2.11 3.82
CA LYS A 48 3.93 -1.57 3.68
C LYS A 48 4.05 -0.67 2.46
N ALA A 49 4.88 0.36 2.56
CA ALA A 49 5.36 1.11 1.43
C ALA A 49 6.62 0.44 0.87
N VAL A 50 6.64 0.16 -0.43
CA VAL A 50 7.75 -0.54 -1.09
C VAL A 50 8.02 0.04 -2.48
N SER A 51 9.22 -0.20 -3.00
CA SER A 51 9.55 0.17 -4.38
C SER A 51 8.66 -0.56 -5.38
N VAL A 52 8.54 -0.03 -6.60
CA VAL A 52 7.69 -0.64 -7.65
C VAL A 52 8.12 -2.08 -7.93
N THR A 53 9.42 -2.36 -7.92
CA THR A 53 9.99 -3.69 -8.15
C THR A 53 9.60 -4.70 -7.08
N GLU A 54 9.46 -4.27 -5.82
CA GLU A 54 9.09 -5.13 -4.69
C GLU A 54 7.58 -5.36 -4.57
N ALA A 55 6.77 -4.57 -5.27
CA ALA A 55 5.31 -4.71 -5.29
C ALA A 55 4.81 -5.76 -6.31
N PHE A 56 5.70 -6.32 -7.15
CA PHE A 56 5.45 -7.47 -8.02
C PHE A 56 5.75 -8.79 -7.30
#